data_AF-A0A6A2GKJ7-F1
#
_entry.id   AF-A0A6A2GKJ7-F1
#
_cell.length_a   1.000
_cell.length_b   1.000
_cell.length_c   1.000
_cell.angle_alpha   90.00
_cell.angle_beta   90.00
_cell.angle_gamma   90.00
#
_symmetry.space_group_name_H-M   'P 1'
#
loop_
_entity.id
_entity.type
_entity.pdbx_description
1 polymer ?
#
loop_
_entity_poly.entity_id
_entity_poly.type
_entity_poly.pdbx_seq_one_letter_code
_entity_poly.pdbx_strand_id
1 'polypeptide(L)'
;MTRTDLLQETSAWMDTVDLALCLFIYEVCNDCQFEYVSGSDFVNFMNLKPTSRAVAVRPKENLRVCYMVFSVSQTIRPRERGKLWAEEFLKRCGISKSYYDKHRSDVCGKGTTEENREYRKSVDKAIENARRFRNTP
;
A
#
# COMPACT_ATOMS: atom_id res chain seq x y z
N MET A 1 9.77 -9.84 30.23
CA MET A 1 9.88 -9.07 28.98
C MET A 1 11.34 -9.01 28.58
N THR A 2 11.70 -9.62 27.47
CA THR A 2 13.08 -9.66 26.95
C THR A 2 13.38 -8.42 26.11
N ARG A 3 14.66 -8.13 25.87
CA ARG A 3 15.09 -7.05 24.96
C ARG A 3 14.51 -7.23 23.55
N THR A 4 14.36 -8.48 23.10
CA THR A 4 13.76 -8.82 21.81
C THR A 4 12.27 -8.48 21.79
N ASP A 5 11.55 -8.79 22.86
CA ASP A 5 10.11 -8.45 23.00
C ASP A 5 9.91 -6.93 22.96
N LEU A 6 10.75 -6.18 23.68
CA LEU A 6 10.69 -4.71 23.70
C LEU A 6 10.98 -4.10 22.32
N LEU A 7 11.94 -4.65 21.58
CA LEU A 7 12.26 -4.21 20.21
C LEU A 7 11.12 -4.54 19.24
N GLN A 8 10.50 -5.71 19.36
CA GLN A 8 9.33 -6.09 18.56
C GLN A 8 8.14 -5.17 18.85
N GLU A 9 7.82 -4.93 20.12
CA GLU A 9 6.78 -3.98 20.53
C GLU A 9 7.06 -2.57 19.99
N THR A 10 8.27 -2.06 20.18
CA THR A 10 8.66 -0.72 19.69
C THR A 10 8.55 -0.64 18.15
N SER A 11 8.94 -1.70 17.44
CA SER A 11 8.83 -1.76 15.97
C SER A 11 7.38 -1.81 15.48
N ALA A 12 6.46 -2.37 16.28
CA ALA A 12 5.03 -2.41 15.97
C ALA A 12 4.38 -1.01 16.04
N TRP A 13 4.96 -0.09 16.81
CA TRP A 13 4.51 1.31 16.90
C TRP A 13 5.07 2.20 15.79
N MET A 14 6.20 1.82 15.18
CA MET A 14 6.80 2.61 14.10
C MET A 14 6.07 2.41 12.78
N ASP A 15 5.71 3.52 12.15
CA ASP A 15 5.15 3.49 10.80
C ASP A 15 6.18 2.96 9.80
N THR A 16 5.72 2.03 8.97
CA THR A 16 6.50 1.45 7.87
C THR A 16 6.31 2.25 6.59
N VAL A 17 5.12 2.81 6.38
CA VAL A 17 4.75 3.67 5.25
C VAL A 17 4.58 5.09 5.76
N ASP A 18 5.27 6.02 5.11
CA ASP A 18 5.21 7.45 5.42
C ASP A 18 3.78 7.98 5.41
N LEU A 19 3.45 8.88 6.35
CA LEU A 19 2.10 9.41 6.51
C LEU A 19 1.62 10.15 5.25
N ALA A 20 2.45 10.98 4.64
CA ALA A 20 2.07 11.71 3.43
C ALA A 20 1.78 10.73 2.28
N LEU A 21 2.59 9.67 2.14
CA LEU A 21 2.31 8.61 1.17
C LEU A 21 0.99 7.90 1.45
N CYS A 22 0.68 7.59 2.71
CA CYS A 22 -0.61 6.98 3.08
C CYS A 22 -1.78 7.86 2.65
N LEU A 23 -1.70 9.18 2.89
CA LEU A 23 -2.76 10.13 2.55
C LEU A 23 -2.93 10.29 1.02
N PHE A 24 -1.84 10.40 0.25
CA PHE A 24 -1.96 10.47 -1.21
C PHE A 24 -2.49 9.17 -1.82
N ILE A 25 -2.14 8.01 -1.26
CA ILE A 25 -2.71 6.72 -1.72
C ILE A 25 -4.19 6.60 -1.32
N TYR A 26 -4.58 7.13 -0.15
CA TYR A 26 -5.98 7.19 0.28
C TYR A 26 -6.84 7.97 -0.73
N GLU A 27 -6.38 9.14 -1.19
CA GLU A 27 -7.08 9.95 -2.21
C GLU A 27 -7.31 9.19 -3.52
N VAL A 28 -6.38 8.30 -3.89
CA VAL A 28 -6.48 7.50 -5.11
C VAL A 28 -7.37 6.27 -4.92
N CYS A 29 -7.26 5.58 -3.79
CA CYS A 29 -7.76 4.21 -3.65
C CYS A 29 -9.02 4.07 -2.79
N ASN A 30 -9.31 5.02 -1.90
CA ASN A 30 -10.48 4.94 -1.01
C ASN A 30 -11.78 5.09 -1.80
N ASP A 31 -12.75 4.23 -1.51
CA ASP A 31 -14.02 4.09 -2.25
C ASP A 31 -13.89 3.69 -3.74
N CYS A 32 -12.66 3.47 -4.24
CA CYS A 32 -12.37 3.07 -5.62
C CYS A 32 -11.82 1.64 -5.71
N GLN A 33 -10.65 1.38 -5.12
CA GLN A 33 -10.02 0.05 -5.04
C GLN A 33 -10.36 -0.66 -3.74
N PHE A 34 -10.52 0.10 -2.66
CA PHE A 34 -11.00 -0.38 -1.37
C PHE A 34 -12.39 0.16 -1.10
N GLU A 35 -13.16 -0.53 -0.26
CA GLU A 35 -14.37 0.05 0.31
C GLU A 35 -14.04 1.31 1.11
N TYR A 36 -14.98 2.25 1.18
CA TYR A 36 -14.81 3.46 1.96
C TYR A 36 -14.45 3.16 3.41
N VAL A 37 -13.34 3.74 3.88
CA VAL A 37 -12.90 3.76 5.28
C VAL A 37 -12.47 5.17 5.69
N SER A 38 -12.32 5.41 7.00
CA SER A 38 -11.76 6.67 7.48
C SER A 38 -10.29 6.80 7.09
N GLY A 39 -9.79 8.04 6.97
CA GLY A 39 -8.36 8.27 6.73
C GLY A 39 -7.46 7.65 7.80
N SER A 40 -7.88 7.67 9.06
CA SER A 40 -7.14 7.03 10.16
C SER A 40 -7.10 5.51 10.04
N ASP A 41 -8.21 4.87 9.66
CA ASP A 41 -8.22 3.43 9.41
C ASP A 41 -7.35 3.08 8.21
N PHE A 42 -7.35 3.90 7.16
CA PHE A 42 -6.52 3.67 5.99
C PHE A 42 -5.02 3.79 6.32
N VAL A 43 -4.61 4.79 7.09
CA VAL A 43 -3.22 4.95 7.55
C VAL A 43 -2.80 3.75 8.41
N ASN A 44 -3.66 3.31 9.33
CA ASN A 44 -3.39 2.12 10.13
C ASN A 44 -3.29 0.86 9.27
N PHE A 45 -4.18 0.71 8.30
CA PHE A 45 -4.17 -0.41 7.34
C PHE A 45 -2.87 -0.44 6.53
N MET A 46 -2.47 0.69 5.95
CA MET A 46 -1.20 0.86 5.23
C MET A 46 0.01 0.55 6.11
N ASN A 47 -0.06 0.81 7.42
CA ASN A 47 1.02 0.53 8.36
C ASN A 47 0.93 -0.84 9.03
N LEU A 48 0.03 -1.73 8.58
CA LEU A 48 -0.20 -3.05 9.17
C LEU A 48 -0.58 -2.98 10.66
N LYS A 49 -1.20 -1.88 11.09
CA LYS A 49 -1.72 -1.68 12.44
C LYS A 49 -3.18 -2.12 12.53
N PRO A 50 -3.74 -2.29 13.75
CA PRO A 50 -5.16 -2.54 13.94
C PRO A 50 -6.03 -1.40 13.39
N THR A 51 -7.16 -1.74 12.80
CA THR A 51 -8.17 -0.79 12.30
C THR A 51 -9.47 -0.95 13.08
N SER A 52 -10.29 0.09 13.14
CA SER A 52 -11.59 0.04 13.82
C SER A 52 -12.58 -0.89 13.11
N ARG A 53 -12.41 -1.07 11.80
CA ARG A 53 -13.17 -1.97 10.92
C ARG A 53 -12.25 -2.65 9.91
N ALA A 54 -12.67 -3.79 9.38
CA ALA A 54 -11.96 -4.45 8.29
C ALA A 54 -11.94 -3.56 7.04
N VAL A 55 -10.80 -3.52 6.35
CA VAL A 55 -10.63 -2.86 5.05
C VAL A 55 -10.71 -3.93 3.97
N ALA A 56 -11.70 -3.84 3.10
CA ALA A 56 -11.94 -4.81 2.04
C ALA A 56 -11.57 -4.24 0.66
N VAL A 57 -10.98 -5.09 -0.18
CA VAL A 57 -10.76 -4.78 -1.61
C VAL A 57 -12.09 -4.92 -2.34
N ARG A 58 -12.41 -3.94 -3.19
CA ARG A 58 -13.63 -3.98 -4.01
C ARG A 58 -13.54 -5.08 -5.08
N PRO A 59 -14.68 -5.68 -5.48
CA PRO A 59 -14.66 -6.71 -6.51
C PRO A 59 -13.95 -6.26 -7.78
N LYS A 60 -13.12 -7.14 -8.35
CA LYS A 60 -12.34 -6.92 -9.58
C LYS A 60 -11.17 -5.94 -9.48
N GLU A 61 -10.86 -5.41 -8.29
CA GLU A 61 -9.78 -4.44 -8.10
C GLU A 61 -8.43 -5.06 -7.70
N ASN A 62 -8.34 -6.40 -7.57
CA ASN A 62 -7.10 -7.10 -7.16
C ASN A 62 -5.88 -6.72 -8.00
N LEU A 63 -6.05 -6.55 -9.32
CA LEU A 63 -4.97 -6.16 -10.21
C LEU A 63 -4.40 -4.78 -9.87
N ARG A 64 -5.28 -3.80 -9.63
CA ARG A 64 -4.90 -2.43 -9.27
C ARG A 64 -4.29 -2.37 -7.88
N VAL A 65 -4.84 -3.12 -6.92
CA VAL A 65 -4.25 -3.28 -5.58
C VAL A 65 -2.85 -3.91 -5.68
N CYS A 66 -2.64 -4.92 -6.52
CA CYS A 66 -1.31 -5.51 -6.73
C CYS A 66 -0.29 -4.48 -7.24
N TYR A 67 -0.69 -3.62 -8.17
CA TYR A 67 0.18 -2.55 -8.64
C TYR A 67 0.47 -1.51 -7.55
N MET A 68 -0.53 -1.09 -6.78
CA MET A 68 -0.33 -0.17 -5.64
C MET A 68 0.65 -0.75 -4.61
N VAL A 69 0.45 -2.01 -4.20
CA VAL A 69 1.33 -2.71 -3.27
C VAL A 69 2.75 -2.79 -3.82
N PHE A 70 2.91 -3.16 -5.09
CA PHE A 70 4.22 -3.16 -5.73
C PHE A 70 4.88 -1.79 -5.65
N SER A 71 4.19 -0.73 -6.07
CA SER A 71 4.73 0.62 -6.12
C SER A 71 5.09 1.18 -4.74
N VAL A 72 4.22 0.99 -3.73
CA VAL A 72 4.49 1.41 -2.34
C VAL A 72 5.64 0.59 -1.74
N SER A 73 5.73 -0.72 -2.00
CA SER A 73 6.85 -1.53 -1.50
C SER A 73 8.22 -1.03 -1.96
N GLN A 74 8.29 -0.40 -3.15
CA GLN A 74 9.53 0.18 -3.67
C GLN A 74 9.96 1.46 -2.94
N THR A 75 9.08 2.11 -2.18
CA THR A 75 9.40 3.32 -1.41
C THR A 75 9.94 3.01 -0.02
N ILE A 76 9.69 1.81 0.49
CA ILE A 76 10.06 1.37 1.85
C ILE A 76 11.54 0.94 1.86
N ARG A 77 12.29 1.42 2.86
CA ARG A 77 13.71 1.06 3.07
C ARG A 77 13.90 0.42 4.45
N PRO A 78 14.76 -0.62 4.56
CA PRO A 78 15.46 -1.31 3.47
C PRO A 78 14.50 -2.13 2.57
N ARG A 79 14.98 -2.54 1.39
CA ARG A 79 14.15 -3.27 0.39
C ARG A 79 13.46 -4.50 0.97
N GLU A 80 14.12 -5.21 1.88
CA GLU A 80 13.56 -6.40 2.51
C GLU A 80 12.33 -6.08 3.37
N ARG A 81 12.32 -4.93 4.06
CA ARG A 81 11.15 -4.45 4.79
C ARG A 81 9.98 -4.18 3.85
N GLY A 82 10.25 -3.63 2.66
CA GLY A 82 9.23 -3.44 1.62
C GLY A 82 8.62 -4.75 1.13
N LYS A 83 9.41 -5.82 1.00
CA LYS A 83 8.89 -7.14 0.62
C LYS A 83 8.00 -7.74 1.71
N LEU A 84 8.46 -7.72 2.96
CA LEU A 84 7.68 -8.23 4.09
C LEU A 84 6.37 -7.45 4.27
N TRP A 85 6.43 -6.13 4.11
CA TRP A 85 5.23 -5.28 4.10
C TRP A 85 4.26 -5.71 3.00
N ALA A 86 4.74 -5.92 1.77
CA ALA A 86 3.89 -6.33 0.66
C ALA A 86 3.23 -7.70 0.92
N GLU A 87 3.99 -8.68 1.42
CA GLU A 87 3.46 -10.02 1.72
C GLU A 87 2.34 -9.97 2.78
N GLU A 88 2.55 -9.26 3.90
CA GLU A 88 1.55 -9.18 4.95
C GLU A 88 0.36 -8.31 4.54
N PHE A 89 0.58 -7.24 3.78
CA PHE A 89 -0.51 -6.39 3.27
C PHE A 89 -1.41 -7.16 2.29
N LEU A 90 -0.84 -7.95 1.38
CA LEU A 90 -1.60 -8.79 0.44
C LEU A 90 -2.43 -9.85 1.17
N LYS A 91 -1.89 -10.44 2.24
CA LYS A 91 -2.63 -11.37 3.09
C LYS A 91 -3.87 -10.72 3.70
N ARG A 92 -3.77 -9.49 4.20
CA ARG A 92 -4.95 -8.73 4.69
C ARG A 92 -5.95 -8.39 3.60
N CYS A 93 -5.48 -8.20 2.36
CA CYS A 93 -6.33 -7.98 1.19
C CYS A 93 -7.00 -9.26 0.65
N GLY A 94 -6.65 -10.45 1.17
CA GLY A 94 -7.12 -11.72 0.61
C GLY A 94 -6.55 -12.03 -0.79
N ILE A 95 -5.40 -11.44 -1.14
CA ILE A 95 -4.76 -11.63 -2.44
C ILE A 95 -3.61 -12.63 -2.28
N SER A 96 -3.63 -13.71 -3.06
CA SER A 96 -2.57 -14.72 -2.99
C SER A 96 -1.25 -14.22 -3.56
N LYS A 97 -0.14 -14.70 -2.99
CA LYS A 97 1.22 -14.41 -3.49
C LYS A 97 1.39 -14.79 -4.96
N SER A 98 0.85 -15.95 -5.38
CA SER A 98 0.90 -16.39 -6.77
C SER A 98 0.17 -15.46 -7.74
N TYR A 99 -0.98 -14.90 -7.32
CA TYR A 99 -1.68 -13.90 -8.12
C TYR A 99 -0.85 -12.61 -8.22
N TYR A 100 -0.37 -12.11 -7.08
CA TYR A 100 0.46 -10.91 -7.04
C TYR A 100 1.72 -11.02 -7.89
N ASP A 101 2.47 -12.13 -7.78
CA ASP A 101 3.71 -12.35 -8.52
C ASP A 101 3.49 -12.33 -10.03
N LYS A 102 2.35 -12.84 -10.49
CA LYS A 102 1.96 -12.86 -11.89
C LYS A 102 1.47 -11.51 -12.40
N HIS A 103 0.74 -10.74 -11.58
CA HIS A 103 -0.08 -9.63 -12.05
C HIS A 103 0.39 -8.22 -11.64
N ARG A 104 1.33 -8.09 -10.68
CA ARG A 104 1.74 -6.79 -10.12
C ARG A 104 2.24 -5.75 -11.12
N SER A 105 2.64 -6.16 -12.32
CA SER A 105 3.12 -5.28 -13.39
C SER A 105 2.19 -5.20 -14.61
N ASP A 106 1.06 -5.90 -14.62
CA ASP A 106 0.19 -5.98 -15.81
C ASP A 106 -0.45 -4.61 -16.13
N VAL A 107 -0.67 -3.78 -15.11
CA VAL A 107 -1.10 -2.37 -15.26
C VAL A 107 -0.08 -1.56 -16.08
N CYS A 108 1.18 -1.99 -16.15
CA CYS A 108 2.22 -1.34 -16.96
C CYS A 108 2.31 -1.85 -18.41
N GLY A 109 1.55 -2.90 -18.77
CA GLY A 109 1.63 -3.54 -20.08
C GLY A 109 1.15 -2.64 -21.22
N LYS A 110 1.79 -2.75 -22.40
CA LYS A 110 1.43 -1.95 -23.59
C LYS A 110 -0.03 -2.14 -24.03
N GLY A 111 -0.58 -3.33 -23.83
CA GLY A 111 -1.98 -3.68 -24.15
C GLY A 111 -2.98 -3.43 -23.03
N THR A 112 -2.61 -2.74 -21.95
CA THR A 112 -3.53 -2.48 -20.83
C THR A 112 -4.61 -1.46 -21.20
N THR A 113 -5.71 -1.45 -20.45
CA THR A 113 -6.84 -0.52 -20.66
C THR A 113 -6.46 0.92 -20.31
N GLU A 114 -7.21 1.90 -20.82
CA GLU A 114 -6.99 3.30 -20.47
C GLU A 114 -7.18 3.53 -18.96
N GLU A 115 -8.22 2.97 -18.36
CA GLU A 115 -8.48 3.06 -16.93
C GLU A 115 -7.28 2.58 -16.09
N ASN A 116 -6.61 1.50 -16.52
CA ASN A 116 -5.41 1.00 -15.84
C ASN A 116 -4.21 1.94 -16.04
N ARG A 117 -4.07 2.55 -17.23
CA ARG A 117 -3.03 3.58 -17.45
C ARG A 117 -3.25 4.80 -16.58
N GLU A 118 -4.49 5.28 -16.48
CA GLU A 118 -4.86 6.41 -15.63
C GLU A 118 -4.64 6.10 -14.16
N TYR A 119 -5.10 4.94 -13.69
CA TYR A 119 -4.86 4.47 -12.33
C TYR A 119 -3.36 4.45 -12.00
N ARG A 120 -2.55 3.90 -12.91
CA ARG A 120 -1.09 3.91 -12.75
C ARG A 120 -0.54 5.32 -12.61
N LYS A 121 -0.93 6.25 -13.48
CA LYS A 121 -0.49 7.65 -13.41
C LYS A 121 -0.84 8.26 -12.04
N SER A 122 -2.03 7.99 -11.51
CA SER A 122 -2.47 8.49 -10.21
C SER A 122 -1.62 7.95 -9.05
N VAL A 123 -1.32 6.64 -9.04
CA VAL A 123 -0.44 6.05 -8.02
C VAL A 123 1.01 6.55 -8.13
N ASP A 124 1.56 6.61 -9.34
CA ASP A 124 2.91 7.12 -9.59
C ASP A 124 3.00 8.60 -9.12
N LYS A 125 1.94 9.38 -9.38
CA LYS A 125 1.85 10.78 -8.96
C LYS A 125 1.74 10.93 -7.45
N ALA A 126 0.94 10.09 -6.78
CA ALA A 126 0.84 10.05 -5.33
C ALA A 126 2.22 9.83 -4.66
N ILE A 127 3.01 8.88 -5.19
CA ILE A 127 4.37 8.61 -4.72
C ILE A 127 5.30 9.80 -4.95
N GLU A 128 5.21 10.45 -6.11
CA GLU A 128 6.00 11.64 -6.41
C GLU A 128 5.66 12.79 -5.44
N ASN A 129 4.38 13.05 -5.22
CA ASN A 129 3.90 14.10 -4.33
C ASN A 129 4.37 13.86 -2.88
N ALA A 130 4.28 12.62 -2.38
CA ALA A 130 4.78 12.26 -1.06
C ALA A 130 6.28 12.55 -0.91
N ARG A 131 7.08 12.22 -1.94
CA ARG A 131 8.53 12.51 -1.95
C ARG A 131 8.82 14.01 -1.94
N ARG A 132 8.06 14.79 -2.70
CA ARG A 132 8.20 16.26 -2.74
C ARG A 132 7.83 16.88 -1.40
N PHE A 133 6.74 16.44 -0.79
CA PHE A 133 6.29 16.92 0.52
C PHE A 133 7.37 16.72 1.59
N ARG A 134 7.98 15.53 1.66
CA ARG A 134 9.07 15.23 2.61
C ARG A 134 10.33 16.09 2.41
N ASN A 135 10.57 16.58 1.19
CA ASN A 135 11.74 17.38 0.85
C ASN A 135 11.47 18.89 0.92
N THR A 136 10.27 19.31 1.37
CA THR A 136 9.95 20.72 1.58
C THR A 136 10.55 21.17 2.93
N PRO A 137 11.29 22.30 2.98
CA PRO A 137 11.94 22.78 4.21
C PRO A 137 10.99 23.02 5.39
#